data_AF-A0A2V2ZM29-F1
#
_entry.id   AF-A0A2V2ZM29-F1
#
_cell.length_a   1.000
_cell.length_b   1.000
_cell.length_c   1.000
_cell.angle_alpha   90.00
_cell.angle_beta   90.00
_cell.angle_gamma   90.00
#
_symmetry.space_group_name_H-M   'P 1'
#
loop_
_entity.id
_entity.type
_entity.pdbx_description
1 polymer ?
#
loop_
_entity_poly.entity_id
_entity_poly.type
_entity_poly.pdbx_seq_one_letter_code
_entity_poly.pdbx_strand_id
1 'polypeptide(L)'
;MEAYDLMLTLKTCIMKTIIFFVIFTFLSNIASINAQTTTVTFETSSGGSTSFTSSGYTFNIVSQAGTFRIQGNYPNTGWNGTANDNVYIDNTGTTNISSPSFSVKSNSAFTVSKFWVFLSNTALNQSTSSGTLIITGKLGGVTKFTTTKTSGFNTTFNATTGTTGINNGFTLIDLSTLNNQNNSNTTIDEIQLQSTGGYVYMCLDAFTWTKISTLATSENDLKGKGNIYPNPTSGIFYIDGLKQSEKVSLYDQSGKLLQSVATEKDENQFDISELPDGIYLITTASGSYKIIKKE
;
A
#
# COMPACT_ATOMS: atom_id res chain seq x y z
N MET A 1 -24.13 51.32 -28.34
CA MET A 1 -24.23 50.79 -26.96
C MET A 1 -24.06 49.27 -26.96
N GLU A 2 -24.71 48.55 -27.87
CA GLU A 2 -24.65 47.08 -27.96
C GLU A 2 -23.26 46.46 -28.20
N ALA A 3 -22.42 47.05 -29.06
CA ALA A 3 -21.09 46.47 -29.35
C ALA A 3 -20.13 46.51 -28.15
N TYR A 4 -20.26 47.50 -27.27
CA TYR A 4 -19.41 47.65 -26.09
C TYR A 4 -19.80 46.66 -24.99
N ASP A 5 -21.11 46.45 -24.78
CA ASP A 5 -21.64 45.44 -23.86
C ASP A 5 -21.32 44.01 -24.31
N LEU A 6 -21.41 43.73 -25.61
CA LEU A 6 -21.03 42.42 -26.16
C LEU A 6 -19.54 42.13 -25.92
N MET A 7 -18.68 43.13 -26.11
CA MET A 7 -17.23 42.99 -25.90
C MET A 7 -16.86 42.85 -24.42
N LEU A 8 -17.57 43.53 -23.51
CA LEU A 8 -17.39 43.39 -22.07
C LEU A 8 -17.82 42.00 -21.58
N THR A 9 -18.98 41.53 -22.03
CA THR A 9 -19.52 40.20 -21.70
C THR A 9 -18.62 39.07 -22.22
N LEU A 10 -18.06 39.22 -23.43
CA LEU A 10 -17.13 38.25 -24.01
C LEU A 10 -15.82 38.18 -23.21
N LYS A 11 -15.27 39.33 -22.79
CA LYS A 11 -14.08 39.38 -21.92
C LYS A 11 -14.32 38.73 -20.56
N THR A 12 -15.47 38.98 -19.93
CA THR A 12 -15.80 38.37 -18.64
C THR A 12 -15.99 36.85 -18.75
N CYS A 13 -16.57 36.38 -19.86
CA CYS A 13 -16.74 34.95 -20.13
C CYS A 13 -15.39 34.26 -20.34
N ILE A 14 -14.52 34.81 -21.20
CA ILE A 14 -13.16 34.29 -21.48
C ILE A 14 -12.32 34.26 -20.19
N MET A 15 -12.41 35.29 -19.35
CA MET A 15 -11.65 35.36 -18.10
C MET A 15 -12.14 34.34 -17.07
N LYS A 16 -13.45 34.07 -16.98
CA LYS A 16 -14.01 32.99 -16.14
C LYS A 16 -13.60 31.60 -16.63
N THR A 17 -13.58 31.37 -17.94
CA THR A 17 -13.13 30.10 -18.53
C THR A 17 -11.64 29.85 -18.29
N ILE A 18 -10.81 30.88 -18.40
CA ILE A 18 -9.37 30.79 -18.10
C ILE A 18 -9.13 30.50 -16.61
N ILE A 19 -9.87 31.15 -15.70
CA ILE A 19 -9.77 30.88 -14.26
C ILE A 19 -10.16 29.43 -13.94
N PHE A 20 -11.23 28.91 -14.57
CA PHE A 20 -11.64 27.52 -14.40
C PHE A 20 -10.58 26.52 -14.90
N PHE A 21 -9.92 26.83 -16.02
CA PHE A 21 -8.86 26.00 -16.60
C PHE A 21 -7.58 26.02 -15.75
N VAL A 22 -7.22 27.18 -15.18
CA VAL A 22 -6.07 27.32 -14.26
C VAL A 22 -6.30 26.61 -12.93
N ILE A 23 -7.54 26.61 -12.42
CA ILE A 23 -7.92 25.82 -11.25
C ILE A 23 -7.84 24.32 -11.57
N PHE A 24 -8.30 23.88 -12.75
CA PHE A 24 -8.24 22.47 -13.16
C PHE A 24 -6.79 21.96 -13.34
N THR A 25 -5.87 22.78 -13.83
CA THR A 25 -4.44 22.42 -13.93
C THR A 25 -3.70 22.47 -12.59
N PHE A 26 -4.17 23.28 -11.63
CA PHE A 26 -3.70 23.23 -10.25
C PHE A 26 -4.23 22.00 -9.49
N LEU A 27 -5.47 21.57 -9.75
CA LEU A 27 -6.04 20.33 -9.19
C LEU A 27 -5.51 19.05 -9.86
N SER A 28 -4.98 19.10 -11.08
CA SER A 28 -4.33 17.93 -11.71
C SER A 28 -2.94 17.62 -11.16
N ASN A 29 -2.40 18.46 -10.27
CA ASN A 29 -1.17 18.19 -9.51
C ASN A 29 -1.44 17.53 -8.16
N ILE A 30 -2.63 16.91 -7.96
CA ILE A 30 -2.87 16.01 -6.83
C ILE A 30 -1.93 14.80 -6.99
N ALA A 31 -0.82 14.87 -6.24
CA ALA A 31 0.08 13.81 -5.84
C ALA A 31 0.13 12.57 -6.75
N SER A 32 1.16 12.49 -7.59
CA SER A 32 1.66 11.20 -8.05
C SER A 32 2.12 10.40 -6.82
N ILE A 33 1.24 9.55 -6.29
CA ILE A 33 1.60 8.59 -5.25
C ILE A 33 2.46 7.53 -5.95
N ASN A 34 3.77 7.77 -6.03
CA ASN A 34 4.69 6.77 -6.54
C ASN A 34 4.61 5.56 -5.60
N ALA A 35 4.25 4.40 -6.16
CA ALA A 35 4.25 3.16 -5.39
C ALA A 35 5.68 2.90 -4.89
N GLN A 36 5.86 2.83 -3.57
CA GLN A 36 7.18 2.67 -2.98
C GLN A 36 7.66 1.23 -3.19
N THR A 37 8.53 1.04 -4.18
CA THR A 37 9.25 -0.22 -4.39
C THR A 37 10.42 -0.28 -3.41
N THR A 38 10.60 -1.40 -2.72
CA THR A 38 11.65 -1.62 -1.72
C THR A 38 12.29 -2.98 -1.93
N THR A 39 13.61 -3.06 -1.82
CA THR A 39 14.35 -4.33 -1.78
C THR A 39 14.76 -4.63 -0.35
N VAL A 40 14.43 -5.83 0.12
CA VAL A 40 14.81 -6.34 1.44
C VAL A 40 15.98 -7.30 1.28
N THR A 41 17.13 -6.93 1.84
CA THR A 41 18.36 -7.75 1.90
C THR A 41 18.55 -8.38 3.29
N PHE A 42 17.53 -8.30 4.16
CA PHE A 42 17.48 -8.86 5.51
C PHE A 42 18.57 -8.44 6.51
N GLU A 43 19.57 -7.64 6.13
CA GLU A 43 20.74 -7.27 6.96
C GLU A 43 20.41 -6.65 8.33
N THR A 44 19.23 -6.06 8.50
CA THR A 44 18.75 -5.50 9.78
C THR A 44 17.92 -6.48 10.61
N SER A 45 17.70 -7.69 10.10
CA SER A 45 16.88 -8.72 10.74
C SER A 45 17.73 -9.62 11.63
N SER A 46 17.16 -10.08 12.74
CA SER A 46 17.84 -11.02 13.62
C SER A 46 17.84 -12.44 13.05
N GLY A 47 19.00 -13.10 13.12
CA GLY A 47 19.14 -14.51 12.77
C GLY A 47 18.22 -15.41 13.61
N GLY A 48 17.66 -16.43 12.96
CA GLY A 48 16.66 -17.34 13.52
C GLY A 48 15.21 -16.86 13.39
N SER A 49 14.97 -15.60 13.03
CA SER A 49 13.61 -15.04 12.95
C SER A 49 12.79 -15.62 11.82
N THR A 50 11.49 -15.81 12.07
CA THR A 50 10.50 -16.22 11.06
C THR A 50 9.63 -15.03 10.62
N SER A 51 10.14 -13.81 10.75
CA SER A 51 9.48 -12.59 10.32
C SER A 51 10.47 -11.45 10.15
N PHE A 52 10.13 -10.48 9.31
CA PHE A 52 10.86 -9.22 9.15
C PHE A 52 9.90 -8.07 8.91
N THR A 53 10.39 -6.84 9.09
CA THR A 53 9.61 -5.63 8.80
C THR A 53 10.23 -4.85 7.65
N SER A 54 9.39 -4.21 6.84
CA SER A 54 9.82 -3.36 5.73
C SER A 54 8.73 -2.35 5.39
N SER A 55 9.07 -1.07 5.30
CA SER A 55 8.13 0.01 4.89
C SER A 55 6.78 0.01 5.65
N GLY A 56 6.82 -0.36 6.93
CA GLY A 56 5.66 -0.46 7.84
C GLY A 56 4.86 -1.76 7.73
N TYR A 57 5.25 -2.69 6.85
CA TYR A 57 4.66 -4.03 6.75
C TYR A 57 5.43 -4.98 7.65
N THR A 58 4.72 -5.92 8.26
CA THR A 58 5.32 -7.13 8.85
C THR A 58 5.09 -8.29 7.88
N PHE A 59 6.16 -8.97 7.53
CA PHE A 59 6.14 -10.17 6.72
C PHE A 59 6.51 -11.36 7.60
N ASN A 60 5.70 -12.41 7.54
CA ASN A 60 5.92 -13.69 8.19
C ASN A 60 6.47 -14.69 7.18
N ILE A 61 7.47 -15.45 7.61
CA ILE A 61 8.05 -16.59 6.90
C ILE A 61 7.27 -17.82 7.36
N VAL A 62 6.37 -18.29 6.52
CA VAL A 62 5.50 -19.44 6.84
C VAL A 62 6.09 -20.67 6.19
N SER A 63 6.65 -21.58 6.98
CA SER A 63 7.19 -22.83 6.46
C SER A 63 6.06 -23.82 6.16
N GLN A 64 5.97 -24.34 4.93
CA GLN A 64 5.03 -25.43 4.59
C GLN A 64 5.72 -26.80 4.52
N ALA A 65 6.98 -26.86 4.12
CA ALA A 65 7.77 -28.09 4.10
C ALA A 65 9.26 -27.77 4.35
N GLY A 66 9.83 -28.36 5.41
CA GLY A 66 11.09 -27.90 5.99
C GLY A 66 10.88 -26.72 6.93
N THR A 67 11.97 -26.17 7.45
CA THR A 67 11.95 -24.99 8.34
C THR A 67 12.74 -23.88 7.70
N PHE A 68 12.06 -22.80 7.35
CA PHE A 68 12.66 -21.59 6.80
C PHE A 68 12.67 -20.45 7.82
N ARG A 69 13.80 -19.75 7.88
CA ARG A 69 14.02 -18.62 8.78
C ARG A 69 15.12 -17.74 8.24
N ILE A 70 15.26 -16.54 8.81
CA ILE A 70 16.36 -15.65 8.52
C ILE A 70 17.64 -16.28 9.07
N GLN A 71 18.64 -16.43 8.22
CA GLN A 71 19.99 -16.87 8.53
C GLN A 71 20.93 -15.67 8.47
N GLY A 72 21.81 -15.55 9.46
CA GLY A 72 22.87 -14.53 9.50
C GLY A 72 24.21 -15.03 10.04
N ASN A 73 24.35 -16.35 10.26
CA ASN A 73 25.55 -16.94 10.86
C ASN A 73 26.69 -17.20 9.86
N TYR A 74 26.45 -17.03 8.56
CA TYR A 74 27.41 -17.35 7.50
C TYR A 74 27.75 -16.10 6.67
N PRO A 75 28.79 -15.34 7.04
CA PRO A 75 29.17 -14.11 6.34
C PRO A 75 29.48 -14.34 4.85
N ASN A 76 29.14 -13.37 4.00
CA ASN A 76 29.40 -13.35 2.56
C ASN A 76 28.77 -14.49 1.74
N THR A 77 27.78 -15.19 2.30
CA THR A 77 27.11 -16.31 1.62
C THR A 77 25.76 -15.93 0.98
N GLY A 78 25.29 -14.70 1.18
CA GLY A 78 24.09 -14.18 0.54
C GLY A 78 24.38 -13.44 -0.78
N TRP A 79 23.35 -12.80 -1.32
CA TRP A 79 23.44 -11.91 -2.48
C TRP A 79 22.38 -10.80 -2.46
N ASN A 80 22.80 -9.55 -2.23
CA ASN A 80 21.91 -8.38 -2.20
C ASN A 80 21.38 -7.93 -3.58
N GLY A 81 21.76 -8.62 -4.64
CA GLY A 81 21.43 -8.28 -6.04
C GLY A 81 22.58 -7.66 -6.82
N THR A 82 23.63 -7.16 -6.16
CA THR A 82 24.82 -6.57 -6.80
C THR A 82 26.14 -7.06 -6.23
N ALA A 83 26.17 -7.50 -4.98
CA ALA A 83 27.35 -8.02 -4.29
C ALA A 83 26.94 -9.07 -3.24
N ASN A 84 27.93 -9.81 -2.76
CA ASN A 84 27.75 -10.71 -1.62
C ASN A 84 27.34 -9.91 -0.37
N ASP A 85 26.42 -10.47 0.40
CA ASP A 85 26.00 -10.00 1.72
C ASP A 85 25.87 -11.19 2.69
N ASN A 86 25.22 -10.99 3.84
CA ASN A 86 25.35 -11.91 4.97
C ASN A 86 24.04 -12.55 5.40
N VAL A 87 22.91 -11.91 5.11
CA VAL A 87 21.63 -12.26 5.73
C VAL A 87 20.59 -12.55 4.66
N TYR A 88 19.99 -13.73 4.73
CA TYR A 88 18.98 -14.20 3.78
C TYR A 88 18.03 -15.17 4.48
N ILE A 89 16.96 -15.57 3.79
CA ILE A 89 16.08 -16.64 4.28
C ILE A 89 16.59 -17.97 3.73
N ASP A 90 16.78 -18.98 4.57
CA ASP A 90 17.14 -20.32 4.12
C ASP A 90 16.43 -21.43 4.89
N ASN A 91 16.67 -22.68 4.50
CA ASN A 91 16.23 -23.88 5.22
C ASN A 91 17.37 -24.65 5.90
N THR A 92 18.43 -23.96 6.35
CA THR A 92 19.57 -24.60 7.03
C THR A 92 19.09 -25.45 8.21
N GLY A 93 19.47 -26.73 8.20
CA GLY A 93 19.09 -27.73 9.20
C GLY A 93 17.87 -28.60 8.83
N THR A 94 17.23 -28.36 7.68
CA THR A 94 16.07 -29.17 7.21
C THR A 94 16.17 -29.53 5.72
N THR A 95 17.38 -29.78 5.24
CA THR A 95 17.69 -30.03 3.81
C THR A 95 17.38 -31.46 3.34
N ASN A 96 16.81 -32.30 4.21
CA ASN A 96 16.37 -33.66 3.92
C ASN A 96 14.92 -33.74 3.37
N ILE A 97 14.32 -32.58 3.08
CA ILE A 97 12.97 -32.48 2.51
C ILE A 97 13.06 -32.41 0.99
N SER A 98 12.33 -33.31 0.31
CA SER A 98 12.38 -33.49 -1.16
C SER A 98 11.66 -32.40 -1.97
N SER A 99 10.80 -31.61 -1.32
CA SER A 99 10.12 -30.46 -1.94
C SER A 99 9.94 -29.34 -0.92
N PRO A 100 11.05 -28.71 -0.48
CA PRO A 100 10.99 -27.70 0.56
C PRO A 100 10.18 -26.50 0.06
N SER A 101 9.40 -25.91 0.96
CA SER A 101 8.49 -24.82 0.64
C SER A 101 8.27 -23.89 1.82
N PHE A 102 8.23 -22.60 1.52
CA PHE A 102 7.83 -21.56 2.45
C PHE A 102 7.07 -20.44 1.71
N SER A 103 6.36 -19.62 2.47
CA SER A 103 5.79 -18.36 1.99
C SER A 103 6.36 -17.15 2.71
N VAL A 104 6.44 -16.04 1.99
CA VAL A 104 6.52 -14.70 2.58
C VAL A 104 5.11 -14.11 2.56
N LYS A 105 4.55 -13.86 3.75
CA LYS A 105 3.15 -13.48 3.94
C LYS A 105 3.00 -12.20 4.75
N SER A 106 2.13 -11.29 4.34
CA SER A 106 1.73 -10.13 5.14
C SER A 106 0.22 -10.10 5.36
N ASN A 107 -0.24 -9.33 6.34
CA ASN A 107 -1.68 -9.06 6.54
C ASN A 107 -2.21 -8.04 5.54
N SER A 108 -1.31 -7.22 4.97
CA SER A 108 -1.65 -6.22 3.97
C SER A 108 -1.20 -6.69 2.60
N ALA A 109 -1.96 -6.35 1.56
CA ALA A 109 -1.64 -6.73 0.20
C ALA A 109 -0.42 -5.95 -0.34
N PHE A 110 0.36 -6.62 -1.18
CA PHE A 110 1.55 -6.08 -1.85
C PHE A 110 1.67 -6.66 -3.27
N THR A 111 2.62 -6.15 -4.04
CA THR A 111 3.09 -6.81 -5.28
C THR A 111 4.57 -7.16 -5.16
N VAL A 112 5.03 -8.14 -5.93
CA VAL A 112 6.43 -8.59 -5.92
C VAL A 112 7.03 -8.38 -7.30
N SER A 113 8.13 -7.64 -7.37
CA SER A 113 8.81 -7.37 -8.64
C SER A 113 9.76 -8.50 -9.00
N LYS A 114 10.72 -8.77 -8.11
CA LYS A 114 11.79 -9.73 -8.32
C LYS A 114 12.43 -10.14 -7.00
N PHE A 115 13.16 -11.23 -7.02
CA PHE A 115 13.96 -11.70 -5.89
C PHE A 115 15.04 -12.64 -6.39
N TRP A 116 16.00 -12.96 -5.53
CA TRP A 116 17.08 -13.88 -5.85
C TRP A 116 16.93 -15.18 -5.09
N VAL A 117 17.22 -16.30 -5.76
CA VAL A 117 17.18 -17.62 -5.14
C VAL A 117 18.49 -18.36 -5.33
N PHE A 118 18.95 -19.03 -4.29
CA PHE A 118 19.99 -20.04 -4.38
C PHE A 118 19.33 -21.40 -4.23
N LEU A 119 19.54 -22.30 -5.19
CA LEU A 119 19.00 -23.67 -5.14
C LEU A 119 20.14 -24.66 -5.32
N SER A 120 20.20 -25.69 -4.48
CA SER A 120 21.21 -26.75 -4.60
C SER A 120 20.80 -28.03 -3.84
N ASN A 121 21.66 -29.04 -3.89
CA ASN A 121 21.56 -30.21 -3.00
C ASN A 121 22.08 -29.91 -1.59
N THR A 122 22.05 -30.91 -0.70
CA THR A 122 22.50 -30.79 0.70
C THR A 122 23.99 -30.45 0.86
N ALA A 123 24.81 -30.70 -0.17
CA ALA A 123 26.25 -30.41 -0.17
C ALA A 123 26.59 -29.02 -0.74
N LEU A 124 25.57 -28.18 -0.99
CA LEU A 124 25.73 -26.88 -1.64
C LEU A 124 26.45 -27.01 -2.99
N ASN A 125 26.05 -28.01 -3.78
CA ASN A 125 26.60 -28.28 -5.10
C ASN A 125 25.53 -28.12 -6.19
N GLN A 126 25.65 -27.06 -6.99
CA GLN A 126 24.75 -26.75 -8.10
C GLN A 126 25.06 -27.53 -9.38
N SER A 127 26.28 -28.07 -9.53
CA SER A 127 26.70 -28.77 -10.76
C SER A 127 26.06 -30.15 -10.94
N THR A 128 25.54 -30.73 -9.85
CA THR A 128 24.91 -32.06 -9.81
C THR A 128 23.48 -32.02 -9.27
N SER A 129 22.90 -30.83 -9.13
CA SER A 129 21.51 -30.66 -8.69
C SER A 129 20.66 -30.01 -9.78
N SER A 130 19.44 -30.50 -9.93
CA SER A 130 18.47 -30.01 -10.90
C SER A 130 17.06 -30.13 -10.35
N GLY A 131 16.15 -29.29 -10.84
CA GLY A 131 14.79 -29.23 -10.33
C GLY A 131 14.01 -28.06 -10.90
N THR A 132 12.81 -27.87 -10.37
CA THR A 132 11.93 -26.75 -10.73
C THR A 132 11.63 -25.93 -9.50
N LEU A 133 11.66 -24.60 -9.64
CA LEU A 133 11.07 -23.67 -8.68
C LEU A 133 9.64 -23.36 -9.11
N ILE A 134 8.68 -23.60 -8.22
CA ILE A 134 7.27 -23.26 -8.35
C ILE A 134 7.02 -22.02 -7.50
N ILE A 135 6.40 -21.00 -8.10
CA ILE A 135 6.12 -19.71 -7.47
C ILE A 135 4.61 -19.49 -7.55
N THR A 136 3.96 -19.32 -6.40
CA THR A 136 2.52 -19.11 -6.30
C THR A 136 2.21 -17.84 -5.54
N GLY A 137 1.54 -16.89 -6.17
CA GLY A 137 1.00 -15.71 -5.52
C GLY A 137 -0.45 -15.93 -5.09
N LYS A 138 -0.77 -15.60 -3.84
CA LYS A 138 -2.13 -15.75 -3.28
C LYS A 138 -2.62 -14.44 -2.68
N LEU A 139 -3.93 -14.24 -2.64
CA LEU A 139 -4.58 -13.15 -1.92
C LEU A 139 -5.76 -13.72 -1.14
N GLY A 140 -5.78 -13.53 0.18
CA GLY A 140 -6.80 -14.12 1.05
C GLY A 140 -6.83 -15.65 0.98
N GLY A 141 -5.67 -16.28 0.74
CA GLY A 141 -5.55 -17.72 0.54
C GLY A 141 -5.94 -18.24 -0.86
N VAL A 142 -6.50 -17.39 -1.73
CA VAL A 142 -6.85 -17.77 -3.11
C VAL A 142 -5.68 -17.53 -4.04
N THR A 143 -5.28 -18.56 -4.80
CA THR A 143 -4.24 -18.44 -5.83
C THR A 143 -4.63 -17.41 -6.90
N LYS A 144 -3.75 -16.44 -7.11
CA LYS A 144 -3.87 -15.40 -8.15
C LYS A 144 -3.00 -15.72 -9.36
N PHE A 145 -1.84 -16.31 -9.15
CA PHE A 145 -1.01 -16.85 -10.21
C PHE A 145 -0.17 -18.02 -9.70
N THR A 146 0.20 -18.90 -10.62
CA THR A 146 1.26 -19.90 -10.43
C THR A 146 2.15 -19.86 -11.66
N THR A 147 3.46 -19.79 -11.47
CA THR A 147 4.47 -19.86 -12.53
C THR A 147 5.64 -20.72 -12.07
N THR A 148 6.44 -21.22 -13.01
CA THR A 148 7.55 -22.13 -12.72
C THR A 148 8.82 -21.71 -13.45
N LYS A 149 9.97 -21.83 -12.79
CA LYS A 149 11.28 -21.78 -13.47
C LYS A 149 11.89 -23.18 -13.46
N THR A 150 12.10 -23.75 -14.64
CA THR A 150 12.63 -25.12 -14.81
C THR A 150 14.07 -25.12 -15.34
N SER A 151 14.57 -23.98 -15.82
CA SER A 151 15.89 -23.84 -16.43
C SER A 151 16.46 -22.43 -16.25
N GLY A 152 17.74 -22.24 -16.62
CA GLY A 152 18.45 -20.97 -16.48
C GLY A 152 18.70 -20.58 -15.02
N PHE A 153 18.90 -21.59 -14.16
CA PHE A 153 19.51 -21.41 -12.85
C PHE A 153 21.03 -21.35 -12.99
N ASN A 154 21.71 -20.70 -12.05
CA ASN A 154 23.15 -20.85 -11.90
C ASN A 154 23.47 -22.28 -11.48
N THR A 155 24.52 -22.85 -12.07
CA THR A 155 24.87 -24.29 -11.95
C THR A 155 26.31 -24.53 -11.49
N THR A 156 27.07 -23.47 -11.22
CA THR A 156 28.53 -23.58 -11.03
C THR A 156 28.98 -23.45 -9.57
N PHE A 157 28.12 -23.06 -8.64
CA PHE A 157 28.48 -23.03 -7.22
C PHE A 157 28.72 -24.45 -6.70
N ASN A 158 29.84 -24.65 -6.00
CA ASN A 158 30.19 -25.92 -5.36
C ASN A 158 31.07 -25.67 -4.13
N ALA A 159 30.47 -25.81 -2.94
CA ALA A 159 31.20 -25.61 -1.68
C ALA A 159 32.33 -26.64 -1.47
N THR A 160 32.18 -27.86 -1.99
CA THR A 160 33.18 -28.93 -1.81
C THR A 160 34.49 -28.60 -2.53
N THR A 161 34.40 -27.93 -3.68
CA THR A 161 35.57 -27.52 -4.49
C THR A 161 35.93 -26.04 -4.30
N GLY A 162 35.24 -25.31 -3.42
CA GLY A 162 35.47 -23.88 -3.18
C GLY A 162 35.07 -22.98 -4.35
N THR A 163 34.17 -23.41 -5.23
CA THR A 163 33.74 -22.64 -6.41
C THR A 163 32.51 -21.79 -6.05
N THR A 164 32.61 -20.46 -6.16
CA THR A 164 31.56 -19.51 -5.74
C THR A 164 30.53 -19.19 -6.83
N GLY A 165 30.77 -19.60 -8.08
CA GLY A 165 29.84 -19.38 -9.19
C GLY A 165 29.55 -17.90 -9.51
N ILE A 166 28.62 -17.66 -10.45
CA ILE A 166 28.14 -16.31 -10.78
C ILE A 166 27.17 -15.86 -9.69
N ASN A 167 27.23 -14.58 -9.27
CA ASN A 167 26.34 -13.98 -8.28
C ASN A 167 26.23 -14.82 -6.99
N ASN A 168 27.35 -15.39 -6.54
CA ASN A 168 27.40 -16.30 -5.38
C ASN A 168 26.47 -17.52 -5.50
N GLY A 169 26.18 -17.97 -6.73
CA GLY A 169 25.25 -19.06 -7.03
C GLY A 169 23.77 -18.66 -7.05
N PHE A 170 23.42 -17.40 -6.75
CA PHE A 170 22.04 -16.93 -6.77
C PHE A 170 21.57 -16.64 -8.19
N THR A 171 20.34 -17.04 -8.47
CA THR A 171 19.63 -16.81 -9.74
C THR A 171 18.56 -15.75 -9.54
N LEU A 172 18.52 -14.76 -10.42
CA LEU A 172 17.45 -13.76 -10.44
C LEU A 172 16.14 -14.40 -10.89
N ILE A 173 15.08 -14.16 -10.12
CA ILE A 173 13.69 -14.42 -10.48
C ILE A 173 13.00 -13.09 -10.72
N ASP A 174 12.80 -12.74 -11.98
CA ASP A 174 12.09 -11.52 -12.38
C ASP A 174 10.65 -11.85 -12.78
N LEU A 175 9.69 -11.48 -11.93
CA LEU A 175 8.28 -11.79 -12.17
C LEU A 175 7.65 -10.93 -13.28
N SER A 176 8.34 -9.89 -13.75
CA SER A 176 7.84 -9.07 -14.86
C SER A 176 8.03 -9.75 -16.23
N THR A 177 8.95 -10.73 -16.32
CA THR A 177 9.35 -11.37 -17.58
C THR A 177 9.37 -12.90 -17.54
N LEU A 178 9.27 -13.53 -16.36
CA LEU A 178 9.34 -14.99 -16.24
C LEU A 178 8.27 -15.69 -17.09
N ASN A 179 8.71 -16.57 -17.98
CA ASN A 179 7.87 -17.29 -18.96
C ASN A 179 7.05 -16.39 -19.88
N ASN A 180 7.57 -15.20 -20.21
CA ASN A 180 6.86 -14.21 -21.03
C ASN A 180 5.52 -13.77 -20.42
N GLN A 181 5.39 -13.85 -19.09
CA GLN A 181 4.23 -13.39 -18.34
C GLN A 181 4.68 -12.33 -17.34
N ASN A 182 3.90 -11.26 -17.21
CA ASN A 182 4.11 -10.24 -16.21
C ASN A 182 3.20 -10.52 -15.01
N ASN A 183 3.75 -11.17 -13.99
CA ASN A 183 3.09 -11.39 -12.71
C ASN A 183 3.45 -10.31 -11.68
N SER A 184 4.40 -9.40 -11.96
CA SER A 184 4.91 -8.44 -10.98
C SER A 184 3.91 -7.38 -10.53
N ASN A 185 2.83 -7.19 -11.30
CA ASN A 185 1.74 -6.28 -10.98
C ASN A 185 0.57 -6.98 -10.27
N THR A 186 0.66 -8.29 -10.02
CA THR A 186 -0.43 -9.04 -9.40
C THR A 186 -0.47 -8.77 -7.90
N THR A 187 -1.61 -8.28 -7.42
CA THR A 187 -1.86 -8.04 -6.00
C THR A 187 -2.00 -9.35 -5.24
N ILE A 188 -1.16 -9.55 -4.22
CA ILE A 188 -1.08 -10.73 -3.38
C ILE A 188 -0.88 -10.33 -1.91
N ASP A 189 -1.16 -11.21 -0.97
CA ASP A 189 -0.76 -11.09 0.45
C ASP A 189 0.23 -12.20 0.86
N GLU A 190 0.49 -13.14 -0.05
CA GLU A 190 1.38 -14.27 0.17
C GLU A 190 2.06 -14.67 -1.14
N ILE A 191 3.39 -14.76 -1.14
CA ILE A 191 4.15 -15.43 -2.19
C ILE A 191 4.74 -16.71 -1.63
N GLN A 192 4.34 -17.85 -2.19
CA GLN A 192 4.84 -19.17 -1.85
C GLN A 192 5.88 -19.63 -2.85
N LEU A 193 7.01 -20.12 -2.35
CA LEU A 193 8.07 -20.75 -3.11
C LEU A 193 8.14 -22.23 -2.74
N GLN A 194 8.29 -23.09 -3.74
CA GLN A 194 8.53 -24.52 -3.57
C GLN A 194 9.53 -24.98 -4.61
N SER A 195 10.57 -25.70 -4.20
CA SER A 195 11.46 -26.38 -5.14
C SER A 195 11.12 -27.87 -5.23
N THR A 196 11.66 -28.52 -6.25
CA THR A 196 11.48 -29.94 -6.54
C THR A 196 12.79 -30.56 -6.99
N GLY A 197 12.84 -31.89 -7.08
CA GLY A 197 14.02 -32.61 -7.57
C GLY A 197 15.19 -32.53 -6.59
N GLY A 198 16.40 -32.33 -7.13
CA GLY A 198 17.64 -32.21 -6.34
C GLY A 198 17.82 -30.86 -5.63
N TYR A 199 16.90 -29.90 -5.83
CA TYR A 199 16.91 -28.61 -5.15
C TYR A 199 16.25 -28.72 -3.77
N VAL A 200 16.98 -29.26 -2.81
CA VAL A 200 16.52 -29.49 -1.42
C VAL A 200 17.06 -28.45 -0.43
N TYR A 201 18.07 -27.67 -0.83
CA TYR A 201 18.49 -26.46 -0.14
C TYR A 201 18.06 -25.24 -0.95
N MET A 202 17.42 -24.27 -0.28
CA MET A 202 16.89 -23.06 -0.90
C MET A 202 17.23 -21.85 -0.03
N CYS A 203 17.75 -20.80 -0.66
CA CYS A 203 17.80 -19.45 -0.09
C CYS A 203 16.91 -18.50 -0.88
N LEU A 204 16.36 -17.48 -0.21
CA LEU A 204 15.72 -16.30 -0.78
C LEU A 204 16.44 -15.06 -0.27
N ASP A 205 16.81 -14.18 -1.21
CA ASP A 205 17.47 -12.91 -0.91
C ASP A 205 16.99 -11.77 -1.82
N ALA A 206 17.34 -10.54 -1.46
CA ALA A 206 17.07 -9.31 -2.19
C ALA A 206 15.63 -9.25 -2.70
N PHE A 207 14.69 -9.44 -1.78
CA PHE A 207 13.25 -9.51 -2.05
C PHE A 207 12.71 -8.11 -2.39
N THR A 208 12.48 -7.84 -3.67
CA THR A 208 11.94 -6.57 -4.16
C THR A 208 10.43 -6.63 -4.29
N TRP A 209 9.75 -5.79 -3.50
CA TRP A 209 8.29 -5.72 -3.44
C TRP A 209 7.83 -4.27 -3.44
N THR A 210 6.55 -4.05 -3.73
CA THR A 210 5.95 -2.72 -3.75
C THR A 210 4.76 -2.66 -2.81
N LYS A 211 4.77 -1.66 -1.95
CA LYS A 211 3.65 -1.34 -1.07
C LYS A 211 2.47 -0.85 -1.90
N ILE A 212 1.30 -1.45 -1.68
CA ILE A 212 0.06 -0.95 -2.24
C ILE A 212 -0.42 0.19 -1.34
N SER A 213 -0.34 1.42 -1.85
CA SER A 213 -0.95 2.58 -1.20
C SER A 213 -2.46 2.51 -1.40
N THR A 214 -3.19 2.12 -0.37
CA THR A 214 -4.61 2.47 -0.28
C THR A 214 -4.68 3.96 0.01
N LEU A 215 -5.48 4.71 -0.75
CA LEU A 215 -5.82 6.10 -0.40
C LEU A 215 -6.56 6.06 0.94
N ALA A 216 -5.83 6.26 2.04
CA ALA A 216 -6.44 6.50 3.33
C ALA A 216 -6.87 7.97 3.35
N THR A 217 -8.16 8.22 3.51
CA THR A 217 -8.61 9.53 3.99
C THR A 217 -8.29 9.58 5.47
N SER A 218 -7.33 10.41 5.87
CA SER A 218 -7.13 10.71 7.29
C SER A 218 -8.46 11.17 7.87
N GLU A 219 -9.00 10.46 8.85
CA GLU A 219 -10.04 11.01 9.71
C GLU A 219 -9.37 12.11 10.54
N ASN A 220 -9.54 13.37 10.12
CA ASN A 220 -9.19 14.49 10.97
C ASN A 220 -10.19 14.51 12.12
N ASP A 221 -9.77 14.06 13.29
CA ASP A 221 -10.40 14.44 14.55
C ASP A 221 -10.30 15.97 14.66
N LEU A 222 -11.36 16.66 14.20
CA LEU A 222 -11.47 18.12 14.27
C LEU A 222 -11.61 18.55 15.72
N LYS A 223 -10.51 18.58 16.47
CA LYS A 223 -10.44 19.25 17.76
C LYS A 223 -10.78 20.72 17.55
N GLY A 224 -11.92 21.16 18.09
CA GLY A 224 -12.41 22.54 17.97
C GLY A 224 -13.72 22.72 17.21
N LYS A 225 -14.33 21.63 16.69
CA LYS A 225 -15.68 21.67 16.13
C LYS A 225 -16.72 21.73 17.25
N GLY A 226 -17.62 22.70 17.19
CA GLY A 226 -18.74 22.84 18.13
C GLY A 226 -19.69 21.62 18.11
N ASN A 227 -20.48 21.44 19.17
CA ASN A 227 -21.55 20.44 19.15
C ASN A 227 -22.84 21.07 18.65
N ILE A 228 -23.62 20.36 17.83
CA ILE A 228 -24.98 20.76 17.46
C ILE A 228 -25.98 19.83 18.13
N TYR A 229 -26.94 20.38 18.87
CA TYR A 229 -27.94 19.60 19.59
C TYR A 229 -29.28 20.35 19.76
N PRO A 230 -30.42 19.63 19.83
CA PRO A 230 -30.52 18.21 19.51
C PRO A 230 -30.30 17.98 18.01
N ASN A 231 -29.76 16.82 17.66
CA ASN A 231 -29.62 16.38 16.27
C ASN A 231 -29.95 14.88 16.19
N PRO A 232 -31.12 14.48 15.67
CA PRO A 232 -32.12 15.30 14.97
C PRO A 232 -32.83 16.34 15.85
N THR A 233 -33.40 17.38 15.24
CA THR A 233 -34.23 18.42 15.89
C THR A 233 -35.63 18.44 15.28
N SER A 234 -36.63 18.83 16.08
CA SER A 234 -37.99 19.15 15.60
C SER A 234 -38.13 20.58 15.10
N GLY A 235 -37.09 21.41 15.20
CA GLY A 235 -37.09 22.79 14.71
C GLY A 235 -36.04 23.68 15.38
N ILE A 236 -35.94 23.64 16.71
CA ILE A 236 -34.99 24.47 17.47
C ILE A 236 -33.72 23.67 17.78
N PHE A 237 -32.55 24.27 17.56
CA PHE A 237 -31.26 23.67 17.93
C PHE A 237 -30.25 24.71 18.42
N TYR A 238 -29.18 24.21 19.02
CA TYR A 238 -28.08 24.98 19.60
C TYR A 238 -26.74 24.55 19.00
N ILE A 239 -25.79 25.50 18.91
CA ILE A 239 -24.41 25.23 18.51
C ILE A 239 -23.45 25.73 19.61
N ASP A 240 -22.68 24.82 20.22
CA ASP A 240 -21.65 25.19 21.19
C ASP A 240 -20.37 25.70 20.52
N GLY A 241 -19.60 26.49 21.25
CA GLY A 241 -18.24 26.88 20.83
C GLY A 241 -18.19 27.90 19.70
N LEU A 242 -19.32 28.55 19.38
CA LEU A 242 -19.35 29.70 18.47
C LEU A 242 -18.61 30.88 19.11
N LYS A 243 -17.79 31.57 18.30
CA LYS A 243 -17.16 32.83 18.70
C LYS A 243 -18.18 33.96 18.66
N GLN A 244 -17.91 35.03 19.40
CA GLN A 244 -18.75 36.23 19.39
C GLN A 244 -18.82 36.83 17.97
N SER A 245 -20.03 37.21 17.54
CA SER A 245 -20.31 37.78 16.22
C SER A 245 -19.93 36.85 15.05
N GLU A 246 -19.99 35.55 15.26
CA GLU A 246 -19.74 34.55 14.21
C GLU A 246 -20.96 34.43 13.29
N LYS A 247 -20.73 34.48 11.98
CA LYS A 247 -21.77 34.28 10.98
C LYS A 247 -22.09 32.81 10.86
N VAL A 248 -23.36 32.46 11.02
CA VAL A 248 -23.91 31.11 10.84
C VAL A 248 -24.81 31.11 9.62
N SER A 249 -24.53 30.23 8.66
CA SER A 249 -25.26 30.10 7.40
C SER A 249 -25.85 28.70 7.27
N LEU A 250 -27.12 28.61 6.90
CA LEU A 250 -27.86 27.36 6.71
C LEU A 250 -28.14 27.12 5.23
N TYR A 251 -27.88 25.91 4.76
CA TYR A 251 -28.07 25.48 3.38
C TYR A 251 -28.93 24.24 3.28
N ASP A 252 -29.71 24.13 2.20
CA ASP A 252 -30.37 22.87 1.85
C ASP A 252 -29.40 21.86 1.21
N GLN A 253 -29.90 20.66 0.93
CA GLN A 253 -29.16 19.58 0.27
C GLN A 253 -28.63 19.90 -1.15
N SER A 254 -29.17 20.93 -1.80
CA SER A 254 -28.69 21.42 -3.10
C SER A 254 -27.59 22.48 -2.97
N GLY A 255 -27.27 22.91 -1.75
CA GLY A 255 -26.33 23.98 -1.46
C GLY A 255 -26.92 25.39 -1.56
N LYS A 256 -28.25 25.51 -1.62
CA LYS A 256 -28.92 26.83 -1.62
C LYS A 256 -28.95 27.39 -0.20
N LEU A 257 -28.51 28.63 -0.04
CA LEU A 257 -28.58 29.36 1.23
C LEU A 257 -30.04 29.63 1.60
N LEU A 258 -30.45 29.16 2.77
CA LEU A 258 -31.80 29.34 3.32
C LEU A 258 -31.86 30.45 4.36
N GLN A 259 -30.86 30.52 5.25
CA GLN A 259 -30.81 31.48 6.34
C GLN A 259 -29.37 31.87 6.65
N SER A 260 -29.16 33.10 7.10
CA SER A 260 -27.87 33.57 7.60
C SER A 260 -28.09 34.52 8.77
N VAL A 261 -27.49 34.21 9.90
CA VAL A 261 -27.56 35.04 11.11
C VAL A 261 -26.16 35.30 11.66
N ALA A 262 -25.97 36.42 12.34
CA ALA A 262 -24.76 36.68 13.13
C ALA A 262 -25.10 36.41 14.59
N THR A 263 -24.26 35.67 15.32
CA THR A 263 -24.51 35.40 16.74
C THR A 263 -24.46 36.69 17.56
N GLU A 264 -25.45 36.86 18.43
CA GLU A 264 -25.40 37.86 19.50
C GLU A 264 -24.75 37.27 20.75
N LYS A 265 -24.40 38.14 21.71
CA LYS A 265 -23.71 37.69 22.93
C LYS A 265 -24.64 36.75 23.72
N ASP A 266 -24.17 35.53 23.98
CA ASP A 266 -24.84 34.48 24.76
C ASP A 266 -26.09 33.83 24.12
N GLU A 267 -26.41 34.14 22.85
CA GLU A 267 -27.50 33.48 22.10
C GLU A 267 -26.95 32.52 21.03
N ASN A 268 -27.02 31.21 21.32
CA ASN A 268 -26.64 30.13 20.41
C ASN A 268 -27.85 29.35 19.88
N GLN A 269 -29.04 29.93 19.92
CA GLN A 269 -30.29 29.29 19.51
C GLN A 269 -30.59 29.58 18.03
N PHE A 270 -30.96 28.56 17.29
CA PHE A 270 -31.36 28.64 15.88
C PHE A 270 -32.70 27.95 15.71
N ASP A 271 -33.56 28.55 14.91
CA ASP A 271 -34.91 28.04 14.65
C ASP A 271 -35.08 27.75 13.16
N ILE A 272 -35.36 26.49 12.85
CA ILE A 272 -35.67 25.96 11.52
C ILE A 272 -37.04 25.26 11.50
N SER A 273 -37.92 25.56 12.46
CA SER A 273 -39.24 24.92 12.60
C SER A 273 -40.10 25.08 11.34
N GLU A 274 -39.96 26.21 10.65
CA GLU A 274 -40.68 26.52 9.39
C GLU A 274 -40.14 25.76 8.16
N LEU A 275 -39.04 25.01 8.31
CA LEU A 275 -38.46 24.23 7.21
C LEU A 275 -39.02 22.79 7.17
N PRO A 276 -39.17 22.19 5.97
CA PRO A 276 -39.57 20.80 5.83
C PRO A 276 -38.62 19.81 6.50
N ASP A 277 -39.07 18.59 6.77
CA ASP A 277 -38.20 17.51 7.23
C ASP A 277 -37.10 17.22 6.21
N GLY A 278 -35.85 17.14 6.67
CA GLY A 278 -34.71 17.06 5.76
C GLY A 278 -33.35 17.20 6.41
N ILE A 279 -32.32 17.09 5.57
CA ILE A 279 -30.93 17.29 5.95
C ILE A 279 -30.50 18.69 5.52
N TYR A 280 -29.87 19.40 6.44
CA TYR A 280 -29.34 20.73 6.21
C TYR A 280 -27.86 20.80 6.58
N LEU A 281 -27.13 21.66 5.88
CA LEU A 281 -25.74 21.97 6.17
C LEU A 281 -25.66 23.35 6.82
N ILE A 282 -24.99 23.43 7.96
CA ILE A 282 -24.67 24.68 8.63
C ILE A 282 -23.20 24.96 8.41
N THR A 283 -22.85 26.19 8.04
CA THR A 283 -21.46 26.64 7.99
C THR A 283 -21.26 27.82 8.91
N THR A 284 -20.13 27.80 9.60
CA THR A 284 -19.65 28.86 10.47
C THR A 284 -18.17 29.13 10.13
N ALA A 285 -17.56 30.16 10.70
CA ALA A 285 -16.13 30.38 10.52
C ALA A 285 -15.29 29.23 11.09
N SER A 286 -15.80 28.57 12.11
CA SER A 286 -15.17 27.48 12.85
C SER A 286 -15.38 26.09 12.21
N GLY A 287 -16.32 25.94 11.28
CA GLY A 287 -16.49 24.69 10.53
C GLY A 287 -17.87 24.50 9.91
N SER A 288 -18.10 23.30 9.37
CA SER A 288 -19.38 22.91 8.77
C SER A 288 -20.01 21.74 9.52
N TYR A 289 -21.32 21.79 9.72
CA TYR A 289 -22.09 20.85 10.52
C TYR A 289 -23.30 20.35 9.75
N LYS A 290 -23.72 19.11 10.02
CA LYS A 290 -24.93 18.53 9.47
C LYS A 290 -26.00 18.51 10.55
N ILE A 291 -27.18 19.06 10.26
CA ILE A 291 -28.36 18.96 11.13
C ILE A 291 -29.47 18.21 10.39
N ILE A 292 -30.21 17.38 11.12
CA ILE A 292 -31.35 16.63 10.60
C ILE A 292 -32.61 17.21 11.25
N LYS A 293 -33.55 17.75 10.46
CA LYS A 293 -34.87 18.17 10.94
C LYS A 293 -35.87 17.05 10.73
N LYS A 294 -36.59 16.69 11.78
CA LYS A 294 -37.63 15.66 11.78
C LYS A 294 -38.69 16.00 12.82
N GLU A 295 -39.95 15.99 12.43
CA GLU A 295 -41.11 16.17 13.34
C GLU A 295 -41.26 15.02 14.35
#